data_AF-A0A3D1M8V7-F1
#
_entry.id   AF-A0A3D1M8V7-F1
#
_cell.length_a   1.000
_cell.length_b   1.000
_cell.length_c   1.000
_cell.angle_alpha   90.00
_cell.angle_beta   90.00
_cell.angle_gamma   90.00
#
_symmetry.space_group_name_H-M   'P 1'
#
loop_
_entity.id
_entity.type
_entity.pdbx_description
1 polymer ?
#
loop_
_entity_poly.entity_id
_entity_poly.type
_entity_poly.pdbx_seq_one_letter_code
_entity_poly.pdbx_strand_id
1 'polypeptide(L)'
;MNDAAGGKIPVIASMLSGTDGHTYYDGTVYEALPVLESAGISAFGVNCNMNPVQLETVVRNLAGKAKIPVLAKPNAGLPVFDKNGNATYDMDAETFAKEMAVLYRDGASLLGGCCGTDPDFIRTIKEYL
;
A
#
# COMPACT_ATOMS: atom_id res chain seq x y z
N MET A 1 21.41 -6.35 2.77
CA MET A 1 22.00 -6.08 4.10
C MET A 1 21.78 -7.31 4.96
N ASN A 2 22.82 -7.83 5.63
CA ASN A 2 22.73 -9.02 6.48
C ASN A 2 22.48 -8.58 7.93
N ASP A 3 21.72 -9.35 8.70
CA ASP A 3 21.58 -9.13 10.14
C ASP A 3 22.84 -9.58 10.92
N ALA A 4 22.84 -9.23 12.20
CA ALA A 4 23.86 -9.66 13.16
C ALA A 4 23.99 -11.19 13.30
N ALA A 5 23.06 -11.98 12.74
CA ALA A 5 23.06 -13.45 12.75
C ALA A 5 23.48 -14.08 11.40
N GLY A 6 23.85 -13.27 10.40
CA GLY A 6 24.32 -13.75 9.09
C GLY A 6 23.21 -14.11 8.09
N GLY A 7 21.94 -13.87 8.43
CA GLY A 7 20.79 -14.02 7.53
C GLY A 7 20.58 -12.79 6.66
N LYS A 8 19.99 -12.97 5.46
CA LYS A 8 19.49 -11.85 4.67
C LYS A 8 18.22 -11.31 5.33
N ILE A 9 18.24 -10.06 5.81
CA ILE A 9 17.04 -9.38 6.31
C ILE A 9 16.12 -9.08 5.13
N PRO A 10 14.83 -9.48 5.16
CA PRO A 10 13.87 -9.05 4.15
C PRO A 10 13.69 -7.53 4.19
N VAL A 11 13.83 -6.89 3.03
CA VAL A 11 13.62 -5.44 2.90
C VAL A 11 12.33 -5.22 2.12
N ILE A 12 11.39 -4.49 2.71
CA ILE A 12 10.15 -4.08 2.04
C ILE A 12 10.27 -2.59 1.77
N ALA A 13 10.08 -2.19 0.52
CA ALA A 13 10.06 -0.79 0.13
C ALA A 13 8.64 -0.38 -0.24
N SER A 14 8.22 0.80 0.20
CA SER A 14 6.92 1.37 -0.15
C SER A 14 7.08 2.84 -0.53
N MET A 15 6.24 3.30 -1.45
CA MET A 15 6.25 4.68 -1.92
C MET A 15 4.84 5.27 -1.91
N LEU A 16 4.76 6.59 -1.79
CA LEU A 16 3.52 7.32 -2.03
C LEU A 16 3.37 7.55 -3.55
N SER A 17 2.15 7.48 -4.05
CA SER A 17 1.83 7.85 -5.42
C SER A 17 0.48 8.55 -5.52
N GLY A 18 0.20 9.16 -6.68
CA GLY A 18 -1.15 9.46 -7.16
C GLY A 18 -1.81 8.24 -7.80
N THR A 19 -3.05 8.41 -8.27
CA THR A 19 -3.86 7.34 -8.91
C THR A 19 -3.28 6.86 -10.24
N ASP A 20 -2.47 7.70 -10.88
CA ASP A 20 -1.71 7.40 -12.09
C ASP A 20 -0.34 6.77 -11.82
N GLY A 21 0.05 6.63 -10.55
CA GLY A 21 1.34 6.07 -10.13
C GLY A 21 2.48 7.09 -10.05
N HIS A 22 2.24 8.38 -10.32
CA HIS A 22 3.26 9.41 -10.15
C HIS A 22 3.61 9.67 -8.69
N THR A 23 4.89 9.91 -8.41
CA THR A 23 5.39 10.27 -7.08
C THR A 23 5.50 11.79 -6.93
N TYR A 24 5.75 12.29 -5.72
CA TYR A 24 5.75 13.72 -5.43
C TYR A 24 6.92 14.50 -6.05
N TYR A 25 8.07 13.84 -6.28
CA TYR A 25 9.30 14.48 -6.75
C TYR A 25 9.71 13.96 -8.14
N ASP A 26 8.72 13.90 -9.04
CA ASP A 26 8.82 13.30 -10.37
C ASP A 26 9.03 11.78 -10.39
N GLY A 27 8.83 11.18 -11.56
CA GLY A 27 8.86 9.74 -11.76
C GLY A 27 7.62 9.01 -11.23
N THR A 28 7.63 7.69 -11.37
CA THR A 28 6.50 6.80 -11.05
C THR A 28 6.93 5.60 -10.21
N VAL A 29 5.97 5.03 -9.47
CA VAL A 29 6.19 3.74 -8.77
C VAL A 29 6.49 2.60 -9.74
N TYR A 30 6.08 2.72 -11.00
CA TYR A 30 6.36 1.73 -12.05
C TYR A 30 7.81 1.78 -12.52
N GLU A 31 8.43 2.97 -12.54
CA GLU A 31 9.86 3.13 -12.83
C GLU A 31 10.73 2.70 -11.65
N ALA A 32 10.28 2.94 -10.41
CA ALA A 32 10.99 2.55 -9.20
C ALA A 32 11.03 1.02 -9.01
N LEU A 33 9.94 0.32 -9.35
CA LEU A 33 9.79 -1.13 -9.18
C LEU A 33 10.98 -1.94 -9.74
N PRO A 34 11.34 -1.88 -11.03
CA PRO A 34 12.43 -2.71 -11.57
C PRO A 34 13.79 -2.35 -10.97
N VAL A 35 14.03 -1.07 -10.63
CA VAL A 35 15.27 -0.63 -10.00
C VAL A 35 15.42 -1.25 -8.60
N LEU A 36 14.38 -1.13 -7.77
CA LEU A 36 14.41 -1.66 -6.41
C LEU A 36 14.37 -3.19 -6.39
N GLU A 37 13.61 -3.81 -7.28
CA GLU A 37 13.59 -5.27 -7.45
C GLU A 37 14.99 -5.80 -7.82
N SER A 38 15.71 -5.12 -8.71
CA SER A 38 17.10 -5.47 -9.05
C SER A 38 18.09 -5.30 -7.88
N ALA A 39 17.78 -4.40 -6.93
CA ALA A 39 18.53 -4.21 -5.70
C ALA A 39 18.25 -5.29 -4.64
N GLY A 40 17.31 -6.22 -4.91
CA GLY A 40 17.06 -7.40 -4.08
C GLY A 40 16.09 -7.18 -2.92
N ILE A 41 15.17 -6.22 -3.03
CA ILE A 41 14.07 -6.08 -2.05
C ILE A 41 13.12 -7.29 -2.12
N SER A 42 12.45 -7.58 -1.00
CA SER A 42 11.58 -8.73 -0.82
C SER A 42 10.11 -8.45 -1.17
N ALA A 43 9.67 -7.18 -1.12
CA ALA A 43 8.35 -6.75 -1.56
C ALA A 43 8.36 -5.25 -1.88
N PHE A 44 7.51 -4.82 -2.79
CA PHE A 44 7.36 -3.43 -3.20
C PHE A 44 5.90 -3.01 -3.26
N GLY A 45 5.58 -1.74 -3.02
CA GLY A 45 4.26 -1.24 -3.34
C GLY A 45 3.99 0.15 -2.82
N VAL A 46 2.73 0.40 -2.45
CA VAL A 46 2.24 1.74 -2.14
C VAL A 46 1.57 1.82 -0.79
N ASN A 47 1.74 2.97 -0.13
CA ASN A 47 1.09 3.28 1.13
C ASN A 47 0.65 4.74 1.21
N CYS A 48 -0.37 4.99 2.02
CA CYS A 48 -0.90 6.33 2.29
C CYS A 48 -1.37 7.06 1.01
N ASN A 49 -1.58 8.37 1.11
CA ASN A 49 -2.14 9.31 0.11
C ASN A 49 -3.57 9.02 -0.37
N MET A 50 -3.89 7.76 -0.63
CA MET A 50 -5.11 7.30 -1.28
C MET A 50 -5.87 6.29 -0.41
N ASN A 51 -7.18 6.17 -0.67
CA ASN A 51 -8.01 5.10 -0.12
C ASN A 51 -7.90 3.80 -0.97
N PRO A 52 -8.47 2.67 -0.53
CA PRO A 52 -8.33 1.41 -1.26
C PRO A 52 -8.85 1.48 -2.70
N VAL A 53 -9.99 2.13 -2.95
CA VAL A 53 -10.61 2.26 -4.28
C VAL A 53 -9.66 2.97 -5.25
N GLN A 54 -9.02 4.06 -4.80
CA GLN A 54 -8.09 4.83 -5.62
C GLN A 54 -6.78 4.07 -5.92
N LEU A 55 -6.39 3.11 -5.08
CA LEU A 55 -5.20 2.29 -5.29
C LEU A 55 -5.38 1.20 -6.34
N GLU A 56 -6.60 0.86 -6.74
CA GLU A 56 -6.92 -0.29 -7.58
C GLU A 56 -6.07 -0.35 -8.87
N THR A 57 -6.08 0.74 -9.64
CA THR A 57 -5.30 0.84 -10.88
C THR A 57 -3.80 0.73 -10.64
N VAL A 58 -3.29 1.32 -9.57
CA VAL A 58 -1.86 1.29 -9.22
C VAL A 58 -1.44 -0.13 -8.83
N VAL A 59 -2.22 -0.78 -7.97
CA VAL A 59 -1.99 -2.16 -7.52
C VAL A 59 -2.01 -3.12 -8.72
N ARG A 60 -3.03 -3.06 -9.56
CA ARG A 60 -3.13 -3.91 -10.77
C ARG A 60 -1.94 -3.72 -11.70
N ASN A 61 -1.51 -2.48 -11.92
CA ASN A 61 -0.37 -2.15 -12.77
C ASN A 61 0.98 -2.59 -12.17
N LEU A 62 1.13 -2.57 -10.85
CA LEU A 62 2.31 -3.09 -10.17
C LEU A 62 2.32 -4.62 -10.21
N ALA A 63 1.19 -5.26 -9.90
CA ALA A 63 1.05 -6.72 -9.92
C ALA A 63 1.31 -7.32 -11.30
N GLY A 64 0.92 -6.63 -12.38
CA GLY A 64 1.23 -7.05 -13.75
C GLY A 64 2.71 -6.93 -14.15
N LYS A 65 3.54 -6.25 -13.36
CA LYS A 65 4.97 -6.01 -13.67
C LYS A 65 5.94 -6.65 -12.66
N ALA A 66 5.54 -6.74 -11.40
CA ALA A 66 6.40 -7.18 -10.30
C ALA A 66 6.65 -8.70 -10.34
N LYS A 67 7.87 -9.12 -9.99
CA LYS A 67 8.18 -10.55 -9.73
C LYS A 67 8.27 -10.87 -8.24
N ILE A 68 8.00 -9.88 -7.40
CA ILE A 68 7.99 -9.92 -5.94
C ILE A 68 6.59 -9.53 -5.43
N PRO A 69 6.21 -9.91 -4.20
CA PRO A 69 4.94 -9.53 -3.60
C PRO A 69 4.67 -8.03 -3.66
N VAL A 70 3.42 -7.68 -4.00
CA VAL A 70 2.94 -6.29 -4.04
C VAL A 70 2.30 -5.91 -2.70
N LEU A 71 2.78 -4.81 -2.12
CA LEU A 71 2.25 -4.19 -0.89
C LEU A 71 1.17 -3.15 -1.24
N ALA A 72 0.03 -3.20 -0.54
CA ALA A 72 -0.96 -2.12 -0.54
C ALA A 72 -1.35 -1.75 0.90
N LYS A 73 -1.11 -0.49 1.27
CA LYS A 73 -1.41 0.05 2.60
C LYS A 73 -2.14 1.41 2.53
N PRO A 74 -3.39 1.47 2.03
CA PRO A 74 -4.14 2.72 1.87
C PRO A 74 -4.58 3.35 3.20
N ASN A 75 -5.05 4.59 3.13
CA ASN A 75 -5.73 5.29 4.24
C ASN A 75 -7.20 4.85 4.35
N ALA A 76 -7.79 4.99 5.54
CA ALA A 76 -9.23 4.77 5.78
C ALA A 76 -10.08 5.92 5.21
N GLY A 77 -10.03 6.12 3.89
CA GLY A 77 -10.62 7.28 3.24
C GLY A 77 -9.60 8.41 3.03
N LEU A 78 -10.09 9.55 2.53
CA LEU A 78 -9.25 10.73 2.34
C LEU A 78 -9.27 11.59 3.60
N PRO A 79 -8.16 12.26 3.96
CA PRO A 79 -8.12 13.09 5.14
C PRO A 79 -9.04 14.31 4.97
N VAL A 80 -9.89 14.53 5.95
CA VAL A 80 -10.62 15.79 6.16
C VAL A 80 -9.93 16.54 7.28
N PHE A 81 -9.55 17.80 7.03
CA PHE A 81 -8.83 18.60 8.02
C PHE A 81 -9.78 19.51 8.79
N ASP A 82 -9.68 19.50 10.12
CA ASP A 82 -10.37 20.46 10.96
C ASP A 82 -9.71 21.86 10.88
N LYS A 83 -10.33 22.86 11.53
CA LYS A 83 -9.82 24.24 11.59
C LYS A 83 -8.43 24.37 12.25
N ASN A 84 -7.98 23.35 12.97
CA ASN A 84 -6.68 23.31 13.66
C ASN A 84 -5.64 22.51 12.86
N GLY A 85 -6.01 21.95 11.70
CA GLY A 85 -5.13 21.13 10.86
C GLY A 85 -5.06 19.66 11.27
N ASN A 86 -5.93 19.18 12.15
CA ASN A 86 -6.00 17.75 12.47
C ASN A 86 -6.73 17.00 11.37
N ALA A 87 -6.15 15.88 10.90
CA ALA A 87 -6.77 15.01 9.91
C ALA A 87 -7.71 14.00 10.56
N THR A 88 -8.93 13.90 10.04
CA THR A 88 -9.90 12.84 10.33
C THR A 88 -10.18 12.00 9.09
N TYR A 89 -10.55 10.74 9.29
CA TYR A 89 -10.77 9.73 8.26
C TYR A 89 -12.13 9.09 8.50
N ASP A 90 -12.94 8.95 7.45
CA ASP A 90 -14.37 8.65 7.56
C ASP A 90 -14.78 7.28 7.00
N MET A 91 -13.84 6.49 6.47
CA MET A 91 -14.13 5.13 6.02
C MET A 91 -14.13 4.17 7.20
N ASP A 92 -15.22 3.44 7.39
CA ASP A 92 -15.32 2.38 8.39
C ASP A 92 -14.55 1.10 7.98
N ALA A 93 -14.33 0.21 8.95
CA ALA A 93 -13.57 -1.02 8.77
C ALA A 93 -14.22 -2.02 7.79
N GLU A 94 -15.55 -2.09 7.72
CA GLU A 94 -16.29 -3.00 6.82
C GLU A 94 -16.13 -2.57 5.37
N THR A 95 -16.37 -1.29 5.10
CA THR A 95 -16.16 -0.67 3.79
C THR A 95 -14.69 -0.80 3.38
N PHE A 96 -13.75 -0.52 4.28
CA PHE A 96 -12.33 -0.68 4.00
C PHE A 96 -11.98 -2.12 3.63
N ALA A 97 -12.41 -3.11 4.42
CA ALA A 97 -12.11 -4.52 4.19
C ALA A 97 -12.66 -5.04 2.85
N LYS A 98 -13.90 -4.65 2.50
CA LYS A 98 -14.51 -4.99 1.20
C LYS A 98 -13.67 -4.50 0.03
N GLU A 99 -13.18 -3.26 0.09
CA GLU A 99 -12.35 -2.70 -0.98
C GLU A 99 -10.92 -3.27 -0.95
N MET A 100 -10.38 -3.62 0.21
CA MET A 100 -9.10 -4.35 0.32
C MET A 100 -9.18 -5.74 -0.34
N ALA A 101 -10.33 -6.41 -0.30
CA ALA A 101 -10.54 -7.66 -1.05
C ALA A 101 -10.48 -7.45 -2.57
N VAL A 102 -10.84 -6.27 -3.08
CA VAL A 102 -10.63 -5.90 -4.49
C VAL A 102 -9.13 -5.84 -4.79
N LEU A 103 -8.35 -5.12 -3.98
CA LEU A 103 -6.90 -5.01 -4.14
C LEU A 103 -6.19 -6.36 -4.09
N TYR A 104 -6.64 -7.26 -3.20
CA TYR A 104 -6.15 -8.64 -3.15
C TYR A 104 -6.37 -9.38 -4.47
N ARG A 105 -7.59 -9.31 -5.03
CA ARG A 105 -7.92 -9.93 -6.33
C ARG A 105 -7.13 -9.32 -7.48
N ASP A 106 -6.80 -8.03 -7.39
CA ASP A 106 -5.97 -7.33 -8.37
C ASP A 106 -4.45 -7.59 -8.21
N GLY A 107 -4.06 -8.43 -7.25
CA GLY A 107 -2.71 -8.97 -7.14
C GLY A 107 -1.87 -8.42 -5.99
N ALA A 108 -2.42 -7.58 -5.10
CA ALA A 108 -1.74 -7.25 -3.86
C ALA A 108 -1.63 -8.51 -2.97
N SER A 109 -0.43 -8.78 -2.49
CA SER A 109 -0.10 -9.96 -1.68
C SER A 109 0.26 -9.63 -0.23
N LEU A 110 0.58 -8.35 0.05
CA LEU A 110 0.83 -7.84 1.37
C LEU A 110 -0.12 -6.66 1.63
N LEU A 111 -1.06 -6.84 2.56
CA LEU A 111 -2.15 -5.90 2.80
C LEU A 111 -2.07 -5.32 4.21
N GLY A 112 -2.43 -4.05 4.35
CA GLY A 112 -2.61 -3.41 5.63
C GLY A 112 -3.29 -2.06 5.51
N GLY A 113 -3.29 -1.30 6.60
CA GLY A 113 -3.86 0.04 6.66
C GLY A 113 -2.85 1.11 7.07
N CYS A 114 -2.98 2.34 6.56
CA CYS A 114 -2.14 3.49 6.90
C CYS A 114 -2.86 4.48 7.83
N CYS A 115 -3.08 5.73 7.40
CA CYS A 115 -3.70 6.72 8.27
C CYS A 115 -5.21 6.46 8.37
N GLY A 116 -5.76 6.63 9.57
CA GLY A 116 -7.17 6.35 9.85
C GLY A 116 -7.51 4.88 10.11
N THR A 117 -6.56 3.96 9.97
CA THR A 117 -6.77 2.53 10.31
C THR A 117 -6.21 2.20 11.68
N ASP A 118 -6.81 1.20 12.32
CA ASP A 118 -6.39 0.64 13.61
C ASP A 118 -6.44 -0.91 13.57
N PRO A 119 -6.20 -1.62 14.68
CA PRO A 119 -6.27 -3.08 14.69
C PRO A 119 -7.62 -3.70 14.30
N ASP A 120 -8.75 -3.01 14.46
CA ASP A 120 -10.06 -3.52 14.02
C ASP A 120 -10.12 -3.62 12.50
N PHE A 121 -9.60 -2.63 11.77
CA PHE A 121 -9.50 -2.69 10.31
C PHE A 121 -8.72 -3.94 9.85
N ILE A 122 -7.61 -4.25 10.51
CA ILE A 122 -6.79 -5.41 10.15
C ILE A 122 -7.52 -6.74 10.44
N ARG A 123 -8.29 -6.81 11.53
CA ARG A 123 -9.15 -7.96 11.84
C ARG A 123 -10.22 -8.14 10.77
N THR A 124 -10.94 -7.07 10.42
CA THR A 124 -12.00 -7.12 9.41
C THR A 124 -11.45 -7.50 8.03
N ILE A 125 -10.29 -6.98 7.62
CA ILE A 125 -9.62 -7.45 6.37
C ILE A 125 -9.41 -8.96 6.42
N LYS A 126 -8.95 -9.51 7.55
CA LYS A 126 -8.68 -10.94 7.68
C LYS A 126 -9.94 -11.80 7.57
N GLU A 127 -11.10 -11.28 7.98
CA GLU A 127 -12.40 -11.95 7.86
C GLU A 127 -12.93 -11.98 6.40
N TYR A 128 -12.52 -11.01 5.58
CA TYR A 128 -12.92 -10.88 4.16
C TYR A 128 -12.00 -11.63 3.16
N LEU A 129 -10.83 -12.12 3.62
CA LEU A 129 -9.80 -12.78 2.81
C LEU A 129 -9.57 -14.25 3.20
#